data_AF-A0A1S1Z2E4-F1
#
_entry.id   AF-A0A1S1Z2E4-F1
#
_cell.length_a   1.000
_cell.length_b   1.000
_cell.length_c   1.000
_cell.angle_alpha   90.00
_cell.angle_beta   90.00
_cell.angle_gamma   90.00
#
_symmetry.space_group_name_H-M   'P 1'
#
loop_
_entity.id
_entity.type
_entity.pdbx_description
1 polymer ?
#
loop_
_entity_poly.entity_id
_entity_poly.type
_entity_poly.pdbx_seq_one_letter_code
_entity_poly.pdbx_strand_id
1 'polypeptide(L)' 'MGKGFDWLVNFIFAIAGISFLILAYYDWKKGLDYTENLKLGGFCFLLLGVKVGLKKLTGRKQKDRENRFKDRLK' A
#
# COMPACT_ATOMS: atom_id res chain seq x y z
N MET A 1 15.38 3.30 5.27
CA MET A 1 14.72 3.98 4.13
C MET A 1 14.11 5.26 4.63
N GLY A 2 14.42 6.41 4.00
CA GLY A 2 13.91 7.70 4.45
C GLY A 2 12.38 7.78 4.36
N LYS A 3 11.73 8.45 5.31
CA LYS A 3 10.26 8.64 5.34
C LYS A 3 9.70 9.19 4.02
N GLY A 4 10.47 10.00 3.30
CA GLY A 4 10.09 10.58 2.00
C GLY A 4 10.06 9.57 0.84
N PHE A 5 11.01 8.63 0.78
CA PHE A 5 11.03 7.59 -0.26
C PHE A 5 9.82 6.65 -0.12
N ASP A 6 9.49 6.30 1.11
CA ASP A 6 8.38 5.40 1.42
C ASP A 6 7.02 6.05 1.08
N TRP A 7 6.91 7.37 1.25
CA TRP A 7 5.75 8.16 0.84
C TRP A 7 5.64 8.28 -0.68
N LEU A 8 6.75 8.57 -1.37
CA LEU A 8 6.80 8.65 -2.84
C LEU A 8 6.37 7.32 -3.49
N VAL A 9 6.91 6.20 -3.02
CA VAL A 9 6.55 4.87 -3.55
C VAL A 9 5.05 4.60 -3.33
N ASN A 10 4.52 4.92 -2.15
CA ASN A 10 3.09 4.72 -1.89
C ASN A 10 2.22 5.60 -2.80
N PHE A 11 2.66 6.84 -3.07
CA PHE A 11 1.98 7.77 -3.95
C PHE A 11 1.95 7.28 -5.41
N ILE A 12 3.09 6.80 -5.92
CA ILE A 12 3.18 6.23 -7.28
C ILE A 12 2.29 5.01 -7.42
N PHE A 13 2.32 4.08 -6.45
CA PHE A 13 1.46 2.89 -6.47
C PHE A 13 -0.03 3.23 -6.39
N ALA A 14 -0.40 4.27 -5.63
CA ALA A 14 -1.78 4.72 -5.54
C ALA A 14 -2.26 5.30 -6.87
N ILE A 15 -1.45 6.15 -7.52
CA ILE A 15 -1.77 6.71 -8.84
C ILE A 15 -1.87 5.59 -9.88
N ALA A 16 -0.90 4.68 -9.94
CA ALA A 16 -0.92 3.55 -10.87
C ALA A 16 -2.18 2.69 -10.69
N GLY A 17 -2.54 2.35 -9.45
CA GLY A 17 -3.76 1.59 -9.16
C GLY A 17 -5.04 2.29 -9.64
N ILE A 18 -5.14 3.61 -9.42
CA ILE A 18 -6.28 4.42 -9.90
C ILE A 18 -6.30 4.46 -11.43
N SER A 19 -5.15 4.64 -12.08
CA SER A 19 -5.06 4.65 -13.55
C SER A 19 -5.51 3.33 -14.17
N PHE A 20 -5.10 2.18 -13.61
CA PHE A 20 -5.57 0.87 -14.07
C PHE A 20 -7.07 0.64 -13.84
N LEU A 21 -7.62 1.13 -12.71
CA LEU A 21 -9.07 1.08 -12.47
C LEU A 21 -9.86 1.93 -13.46
N ILE A 22 -9.36 3.12 -13.81
CA ILE A 22 -9.97 3.99 -14.82
C ILE A 22 -9.93 3.31 -16.20
N LEU A 23 -8.78 2.74 -16.58
CA LEU A 23 -8.65 1.99 -17.83
C LEU A 23 -9.61 0.79 -17.87
N ALA A 24 -9.67 0.01 -16.79
CA ALA A 24 -10.61 -1.11 -16.67
C ALA A 24 -12.07 -0.65 -16.82
N TYR A 25 -12.44 0.50 -16.24
CA TYR A 25 -13.78 1.06 -16.40
C TYR A 25 -14.08 1.48 -17.84
N TYR A 26 -13.10 2.07 -18.53
CA TYR A 26 -13.23 2.43 -19.95
C TYR A 26 -13.35 1.19 -20.85
N ASP A 27 -12.57 0.15 -20.59
CA ASP A 27 -12.61 -1.10 -21.35
C ASP A 27 -13.94 -1.84 -21.12
N TRP A 28 -14.43 -1.86 -19.87
CA TRP A 28 -15.75 -2.39 -19.53
C TRP A 28 -16.86 -1.66 -20.30
N LYS A 29 -16.80 -0.32 -20.35
CA LYS A 29 -17.76 0.49 -21.09
C LYS A 29 -17.72 0.26 -22.61
N LYS A 30 -16.55 -0.11 -23.15
CA LYS A 30 -16.37 -0.44 -24.56
C LYS A 30 -16.67 -1.91 -24.91
N GLY A 31 -16.96 -2.75 -23.91
CA GLY A 31 -17.15 -4.19 -24.09
C GLY A 31 -15.86 -4.94 -24.40
N LEU A 32 -14.70 -4.35 -24.09
CA LEU A 32 -13.39 -5.00 -24.21
C LEU A 32 -13.08 -5.79 -22.94
N ASP A 33 -12.09 -6.69 -23.01
CA ASP A 33 -11.64 -7.43 -21.84
C ASP A 33 -10.94 -6.48 -20.84
N TYR A 34 -11.66 -6.15 -19.77
CA TYR A 34 -11.21 -5.27 -18.70
C TYR A 34 -10.59 -6.04 -17.53
N THR A 35 -10.62 -7.37 -17.58
CA THR A 35 -10.31 -8.24 -16.43
C THR A 35 -8.83 -8.12 -16.03
N GLU A 36 -7.93 -7.95 -17.01
CA GLU A 36 -6.50 -7.75 -16.75
C GLU A 36 -6.24 -6.41 -16.06
N ASN A 37 -6.81 -5.32 -16.57
CA ASN A 37 -6.65 -3.98 -15.99
C ASN A 37 -7.26 -3.91 -14.58
N LEU A 38 -8.38 -4.59 -14.36
CA LEU A 38 -9.01 -4.69 -13.03
C LEU A 38 -8.14 -5.46 -12.04
N LYS A 39 -7.53 -6.58 -12.46
CA LYS A 39 -6.58 -7.36 -11.64
C LYS A 39 -5.33 -6.56 -11.30
N LEU A 40 -4.76 -5.84 -12.27
CA LEU A 40 -3.57 -5.00 -12.07
C LEU A 40 -3.85 -3.84 -11.10
N GLY A 41 -5.00 -3.18 -11.26
CA GLY A 41 -5.45 -2.14 -10.33
C GLY A 41 -5.65 -2.69 -8.92
N GLY A 42 -6.40 -3.79 -8.78
CA GLY A 42 -6.64 -4.45 -7.50
C GLY A 42 -5.35 -4.93 -6.82
N PHE A 43 -4.40 -5.47 -7.58
CA PHE A 43 -3.11 -5.92 -7.06
C PHE A 43 -2.28 -4.76 -6.50
N CYS A 44 -2.26 -3.59 -7.15
CA CYS A 44 -1.59 -2.40 -6.63
C CYS A 44 -2.15 -1.97 -5.26
N PHE A 45 -3.48 -1.98 -5.10
CA PHE A 45 -4.12 -1.63 -3.82
C PHE A 45 -3.88 -2.68 -2.74
N LEU A 46 -3.85 -3.97 -3.11
CA LEU A 46 -3.58 -5.06 -2.18
C LEU A 46 -2.14 -4.98 -1.65
N LEU A 47 -1.16 -4.71 -2.51
CA LEU A 47 0.23 -4.48 -2.11
C LEU A 47 0.37 -3.27 -1.18
N LEU A 48 -0.31 -2.15 -1.48
CA LEU A 48 -0.34 -0.98 -0.60
C LEU A 48 -0.94 -1.32 0.77
N GLY A 49 -2.07 -2.02 0.80
CA GLY A 49 -2.75 -2.45 2.03
C GLY A 49 -1.88 -3.37 2.88
N VAL A 50 -1.25 -4.38 2.25
CA VAL A 50 -0.33 -5.31 2.92
C VAL A 50 0.88 -4.57 3.47
N LYS A 51 1.49 -3.65 2.69
CA LYS A 51 2.64 -2.86 3.12
C LYS A 51 2.31 -1.96 4.33
N VAL A 52 1.16 -1.27 4.30
CA VAL A 52 0.70 -0.43 5.42
C VAL A 52 0.35 -1.26 6.64
N GLY A 53 -0.32 -2.40 6.45
CA GLY A 53 -0.66 -3.35 7.51
C GLY A 53 0.57 -3.93 8.20
N LEU A 54 1.56 -4.38 7.42
CA LEU A 54 2.85 -4.84 7.92
C LEU A 54 3.56 -3.73 8.69
N LYS A 55 3.68 -2.52 8.12
CA LYS A 55 4.33 -1.39 8.80
C LYS A 55 3.68 -1.05 10.14
N LYS A 56 2.35 -1.16 10.24
CA LYS A 56 1.61 -0.96 11.50
C LYS A 56 1.90 -2.06 12.53
N LEU A 57 2.04 -3.31 12.10
CA LEU A 57 2.40 -4.44 12.95
C LEU A 57 3.86 -4.35 13.44
N THR A 58 4.81 -4.03 12.55
CA THR A 58 6.22 -3.90 12.92
C THR A 58 6.46 -2.68 13.81
N GLY A 59 5.78 -1.56 13.56
CA GLY A 59 5.85 -0.35 14.39
C GLY A 59 5.33 -0.56 15.81
N ARG A 60 4.26 -1.36 15.99
CA ARG A 60 3.77 -1.75 17.33
C ARG A 60 4.80 -2.58 18.09
N LYS A 61 5.40 -3.60 17.45
CA LYS A 61 6.45 -4.43 18.07
C LYS A 61 7.69 -3.64 18.49
N GLN A 62 8.05 -2.60 17.73
CA GLN A 62 9.20 -1.76 18.05
C GLN A 62 8.92 -0.81 19.22
N LYS A 63 7.73 -0.17 19.24
CA LYS A 63 7.29 0.71 20.32
C LYS A 63 7.12 -0.03 21.67
N ASP A 64 6.65 -1.28 21.64
CA ASP A 64 6.54 -2.14 22.83
C ASP A 64 7.88 -2.63 23.38
N ARG A 65 8.93 -2.70 22.54
CA ARG A 65 10.30 -2.95 23.04
C ARG A 65 10.87 -1.69 23.68
N GLU A 66 10.70 -0.55 23.03
CA GLU A 66 11.26 0.73 23.50
C GLU A 66 10.66 1.16 24.84
N ASN A 67 9.35 0.97 25.04
CA ASN A 67 8.69 1.21 26.32
C ASN A 67 9.22 0.28 27.44
N ARG A 68 9.43 -1.01 27.16
CA ARG A 68 9.99 -1.96 28.13
C ARG A 68 11.46 -1.73 28.48
N PHE A 69 12.21 -1.01 27.65
CA PHE A 69 13.56 -0.57 27.99
C PHE A 69 13.53 0.67 28.89
N LYS A 70 12.63 1.62 28.63
CA LYS A 70 12.46 2.82 29.47
C LYS A 70 11.97 2.48 30.88
N ASP A 71 11.07 1.51 31.02
CA ASP A 71 10.56 1.07 32.33
C ASP A 71 11.62 0.34 33.18
N ARG A 72 12.71 -0.18 32.58
CA ARG A 72 13.83 -0.80 33.32
C ARG A 72 14.95 0.17 33.69
N LEU A 73 14.95 1.37 33.11
CA LEU A 73 15.93 2.43 33.37
C LEU A 73 15.45 3.42 34.44
N LYS A 74 14.29 3.15 35.05
CA LYS A 74 13.66 3.95 36.10
C LYS A 74 13.63 3.14 37.39
#